data_AF-A0A151RHC4-F1
#
_entry.id   AF-A0A151RHC4-F1
#
_cell.length_a   1.000
_cell.length_b   1.000
_cell.length_c   1.000
_cell.angle_alpha   90.00
_cell.angle_beta   90.00
_cell.angle_gamma   90.00
#
_symmetry.space_group_name_H-M   'P 1'
#
loop_
_entity.id
_entity.type
_entity.pdbx_description
1 polymer ?
#
loop_
_entity_poly.entity_id
_entity_poly.type
_entity_poly.pdbx_seq_one_letter_code
_entity_poly.pdbx_strand_id
1 'polypeptide(L)'
;DLDLVVLEEKPAAIIDSSSDEEKVYYKAWEKSNRLCLMFMRMTVADSIKTVFPKTKSAKEFMGFVGERSQTADKSLAGTLMSTLTTIKFDGSRTLHEHVIEMKNIAARLKSLGMAMNENFLV
;
A
#
# COMPACT_ATOMS: atom_id res chain seq x y z
N ASP A 1 6.27 13.81 19.66
CA ASP A 1 5.44 13.50 18.49
C ASP A 1 5.99 12.36 17.67
N LEU A 2 5.13 11.39 17.34
CA LEU A 2 5.49 10.17 16.61
C LEU A 2 5.50 10.42 15.09
N ASP A 3 4.74 11.40 14.66
CA ASP A 3 4.46 11.86 13.30
C ASP A 3 5.56 12.72 12.68
N LEU A 4 6.54 13.19 13.46
CA LEU A 4 7.71 13.96 12.96
C LEU A 4 8.38 13.30 11.74
N VAL A 5 8.63 11.99 11.78
CA VAL A 5 9.27 11.27 10.66
C VAL A 5 8.41 11.14 9.40
N VAL A 6 7.08 11.26 9.55
CA VAL A 6 6.13 11.13 8.44
C VAL A 6 5.92 12.48 7.77
N LEU A 7 5.91 13.55 8.56
CA LEU A 7 5.61 14.90 8.11
C LEU A 7 6.85 15.68 7.65
N GLU A 8 8.03 15.37 8.20
CA GLU A 8 9.24 16.17 7.99
C GLU A 8 10.35 15.37 7.29
N GLU A 9 11.16 16.07 6.50
CA GLU A 9 12.34 15.46 5.87
C GLU A 9 13.40 15.12 6.91
N LYS A 10 14.26 14.16 6.57
CA LYS A 10 15.37 13.77 7.45
C LYS A 10 16.26 15.00 7.72
N PRO A 11 16.48 15.38 8.99
CA PRO A 11 17.39 16.47 9.32
C PRO A 11 18.81 16.17 8.86
N ALA A 12 19.57 17.25 8.62
CA ALA A 12 21.00 17.16 8.40
C ALA A 12 21.69 16.42 9.56
N ALA A 13 22.76 15.70 9.23
CA ALA A 13 23.58 15.09 10.26
C ALA A 13 24.16 16.18 11.17
N ILE A 14 24.08 15.95 12.48
CA ILE A 14 24.69 16.83 13.47
C ILE A 14 26.20 16.87 13.25
N ILE A 15 26.75 18.08 13.21
CA ILE A 15 28.19 18.35 13.18
C ILE A 15 28.62 19.05 14.47
N ASP A 16 29.91 19.16 14.74
CA ASP A 16 30.42 19.73 15.99
C ASP A 16 29.97 21.19 16.22
N SER A 17 29.69 21.93 15.15
CA SER A 17 29.19 23.31 15.18
C SER A 17 27.66 23.42 15.28
N SER A 18 26.92 22.32 15.32
CA SER A 18 25.45 22.34 15.43
C SER A 18 25.00 22.91 16.78
N SER A 19 23.89 23.64 16.76
CA SER A 19 23.29 24.21 17.96
C SER A 19 22.72 23.12 18.86
N ASP A 20 22.49 23.46 20.14
CA ASP A 20 21.88 22.52 21.08
C ASP A 20 20.43 22.20 20.70
N GLU A 21 19.71 23.16 20.11
CA GLU A 21 18.36 22.96 19.57
C GLU A 21 18.35 21.99 18.39
N GLU A 22 19.28 22.12 17.45
CA GLU A 22 19.43 21.19 16.31
C GLU A 22 19.70 19.76 16.80
N LYS A 23 20.58 19.62 17.79
CA LYS A 23 20.90 18.33 18.42
C LYS A 23 19.68 17.71 19.11
N VAL A 24 18.88 18.51 19.82
CA VAL A 24 17.64 18.06 20.47
C VAL A 24 16.63 17.61 19.43
N TYR A 25 16.42 18.40 18.37
CA TYR A 25 15.51 18.08 17.28
C TYR A 25 15.92 16.79 16.57
N TYR A 26 17.20 16.63 16.21
CA TYR A 26 17.69 15.40 15.58
C TYR A 26 17.43 14.16 16.44
N LYS A 27 17.69 14.23 17.76
CA LYS A 27 17.40 13.12 18.69
C LYS A 27 15.91 12.80 18.76
N ALA A 28 15.05 13.81 18.77
CA ALA A 28 13.59 13.62 18.77
C ALA A 28 13.12 12.95 17.47
N TRP A 29 13.65 13.41 16.32
CA TRP A 29 13.37 12.84 15.01
C TRP A 29 13.85 11.38 14.91
N GLU A 30 15.07 11.07 15.37
CA GLU A 30 15.61 9.70 15.36
C GLU A 30 14.77 8.75 16.23
N LYS A 31 14.32 9.22 17.39
CA LYS A 31 13.43 8.46 18.26
C LYS A 31 12.08 8.18 17.59
N SER A 32 11.46 9.18 16.97
CA SER A 32 10.22 9.04 16.20
C SER A 32 10.41 8.03 15.05
N ASN A 33 11.48 8.18 14.27
CA ASN A 33 11.82 7.29 13.17
C ASN A 33 11.96 5.83 13.62
N ARG A 34 12.70 5.58 14.71
CA ARG A 34 12.87 4.22 15.25
C ARG A 34 11.53 3.62 15.68
N LEU A 35 10.70 4.39 16.38
CA LEU A 35 9.43 3.91 16.92
C LEU A 35 8.42 3.61 15.80
N CYS A 36 8.29 4.51 14.81
CA CYS A 36 7.48 4.29 13.62
C CYS A 36 7.91 3.05 12.83
N LEU A 37 9.22 2.90 12.60
CA LEU A 37 9.74 1.74 11.87
C LEU A 37 9.47 0.43 12.61
N MET A 38 9.63 0.41 13.94
CA MET A 38 9.29 -0.76 14.75
C MET A 38 7.80 -1.09 14.67
N PHE A 39 6.93 -0.08 14.79
CA PHE A 39 5.49 -0.27 14.70
C PHE A 39 5.07 -0.83 13.34
N MET A 40 5.53 -0.23 12.24
CA MET A 40 5.23 -0.71 10.89
C MET A 40 5.74 -2.13 10.64
N ARG A 41 6.94 -2.47 11.12
CA ARG A 41 7.47 -3.84 11.04
C ARG A 41 6.68 -4.83 11.87
N MET A 42 5.99 -4.40 12.91
CA MET A 42 5.18 -5.27 13.75
C MET A 42 3.80 -5.54 13.12
N THR A 43 3.23 -4.56 12.41
CA THR A 43 1.91 -4.65 11.78
C THR A 43 1.92 -5.35 10.43
N VAL A 44 3.02 -5.26 9.67
CA VAL A 44 3.16 -5.99 8.39
C VAL A 44 3.22 -7.50 8.64
N ALA A 45 2.60 -8.31 7.78
CA ALA A 45 2.66 -9.77 7.87
C ALA A 45 4.08 -10.31 7.58
N ASP A 46 4.54 -11.31 8.35
CA ASP A 46 5.90 -11.87 8.22
C ASP A 46 6.23 -12.38 6.81
N SER A 47 5.23 -12.92 6.10
CA SER A 47 5.38 -13.38 4.71
C SER A 47 5.75 -12.28 3.73
N ILE A 48 5.44 -11.03 4.05
CA ILE A 48 5.73 -9.85 3.21
C ILE A 48 6.99 -9.14 3.71
N LYS A 49 7.31 -9.22 5.02
CA LYS A 49 8.50 -8.57 5.60
C LYS A 49 9.80 -8.94 4.89
N THR A 50 9.95 -10.20 4.47
CA THR A 50 11.14 -10.71 3.80
C THR A 50 11.35 -10.12 2.40
N VAL A 51 10.31 -9.56 1.81
CA VAL A 51 10.35 -8.94 0.47
C VAL A 51 10.93 -7.53 0.52
N PHE A 52 10.87 -6.87 1.68
CA PHE A 52 11.32 -5.49 1.82
C PHE A 52 12.83 -5.38 2.04
N PRO A 53 13.52 -4.44 1.36
CA PRO A 53 14.91 -4.12 1.67
C PRO A 53 15.09 -3.71 3.13
N LYS A 54 16.26 -4.02 3.70
CA LYS A 54 16.62 -3.53 5.03
C LYS A 54 16.82 -2.01 4.96
N THR A 55 16.00 -1.27 5.70
CA THR A 55 16.16 0.17 5.88
C THR A 55 16.17 0.54 7.38
N LYS A 56 16.78 1.67 7.71
CA LYS A 56 16.69 2.33 9.02
C LYS A 56 15.71 3.50 9.02
N SER A 57 15.15 3.85 7.87
CA SER A 57 14.19 4.94 7.68
C SER A 57 12.76 4.40 7.68
N ALA A 58 11.94 4.93 8.58
CA ALA A 58 10.50 4.66 8.61
C ALA A 58 9.84 5.12 7.30
N LYS A 59 10.26 6.29 6.78
CA LYS A 59 9.71 6.87 5.54
C LYS A 59 10.00 6.00 4.31
N GLU A 60 11.23 5.50 4.18
CA GLU A 60 11.57 4.56 3.10
C GLU A 60 10.78 3.25 3.22
N PHE A 61 10.66 2.71 4.44
CA PHE A 61 9.89 1.50 4.68
C PHE A 61 8.42 1.67 4.27
N MET A 62 7.82 2.82 4.63
CA MET A 62 6.46 3.17 4.21
C MET A 62 6.34 3.27 2.69
N GLY A 63 7.34 3.84 2.01
CA GLY A 63 7.45 3.87 0.55
C GLY A 63 7.41 2.47 -0.06
N PHE A 64 8.23 1.53 0.45
CA PHE A 64 8.24 0.15 -0.04
C PHE A 64 6.89 -0.56 0.14
N VAL A 65 6.23 -0.35 1.28
CA VAL A 65 4.88 -0.89 1.53
C VAL A 65 3.88 -0.33 0.52
N GLY A 66 3.91 0.98 0.27
CA GLY A 66 3.06 1.65 -0.71
C GLY A 66 3.26 1.12 -2.13
N GLU A 67 4.51 1.03 -2.60
CA GLU A 67 4.84 0.49 -3.93
C GLU A 67 4.40 -0.96 -4.11
N ARG A 68 4.61 -1.78 -3.07
CA ARG A 68 4.18 -3.19 -3.08
C ARG A 68 2.66 -3.30 -3.15
N SER A 69 1.94 -2.48 -2.39
CA SER A 69 0.46 -2.42 -2.43
C SER A 69 -0.02 -2.05 -3.83
N GLN A 70 0.52 -0.98 -4.42
CA GLN A 70 0.14 -0.56 -5.77
C GLN A 70 0.41 -1.64 -6.81
N THR A 71 1.51 -2.38 -6.67
CA THR A 71 1.83 -3.51 -7.57
C THR A 71 0.82 -4.65 -7.40
N ALA A 72 0.45 -4.98 -6.17
CA ALA A 72 -0.56 -6.00 -5.88
C ALA A 72 -1.94 -5.59 -6.41
N ASP A 73 -2.35 -4.33 -6.23
CA ASP A 73 -3.61 -3.78 -6.72
C ASP A 73 -3.68 -3.83 -8.25
N LYS A 74 -2.60 -3.44 -8.94
CA LYS A 74 -2.50 -3.55 -10.41
C LYS A 74 -2.60 -5.00 -10.89
N SER A 75 -1.90 -5.92 -10.23
CA SER A 75 -1.97 -7.35 -10.56
C SER A 75 -3.38 -7.90 -10.34
N LEU A 76 -4.03 -7.54 -9.24
CA LEU A 76 -5.39 -7.97 -8.93
C LEU A 76 -6.38 -7.41 -9.96
N ALA A 77 -6.26 -6.13 -10.31
CA ALA A 77 -7.08 -5.50 -11.34
C ALA A 77 -6.92 -6.20 -12.70
N GLY A 78 -5.68 -6.54 -13.10
CA GLY A 78 -5.42 -7.31 -14.31
C GLY A 78 -6.09 -8.69 -14.31
N THR A 79 -6.00 -9.42 -13.20
CA THR A 79 -6.68 -10.71 -13.03
C THR A 79 -8.19 -10.56 -13.11
N LEU A 80 -8.78 -9.58 -12.41
CA LEU A 80 -10.22 -9.33 -12.42
C LEU A 80 -10.73 -8.95 -13.82
N MET A 81 -10.00 -8.10 -14.55
CA MET A 81 -10.32 -7.77 -15.95
C MET A 81 -10.25 -9.00 -16.85
N SER A 82 -9.23 -9.83 -16.69
CA SER A 82 -9.12 -11.09 -17.44
C SER A 82 -10.29 -12.01 -17.14
N THR A 83 -10.66 -12.19 -15.87
CA THR A 83 -11.82 -12.98 -15.47
C THR A 83 -13.10 -12.43 -16.10
N LEU A 84 -13.31 -11.12 -16.01
CA LEU A 84 -14.53 -10.49 -16.53
C LEU A 84 -14.68 -10.61 -18.05
N THR A 85 -13.58 -10.53 -18.79
CA THR A 85 -13.59 -10.65 -20.26
C THR A 85 -13.66 -12.09 -20.76
N THR A 86 -13.31 -13.06 -19.90
CA THR A 86 -13.31 -14.49 -20.27
C THR A 86 -14.52 -15.26 -19.75
N ILE A 87 -15.18 -14.76 -18.70
CA ILE A 87 -16.34 -15.42 -18.12
C ILE A 87 -17.49 -15.46 -19.14
N LYS A 88 -18.07 -16.65 -19.31
CA LYS A 88 -19.22 -16.90 -20.18
C LYS A 88 -20.30 -17.60 -19.39
N PHE A 89 -21.55 -17.36 -19.76
CA PHE A 89 -22.66 -18.14 -19.25
C PHE A 89 -22.64 -19.52 -19.92
N ASP A 90 -22.44 -20.57 -19.12
CA ASP A 90 -22.33 -21.96 -19.57
C ASP A 90 -23.56 -22.81 -19.23
N GLY A 91 -24.57 -22.22 -18.58
CA GLY A 91 -25.79 -22.90 -18.15
C GLY A 91 -25.63 -23.79 -16.91
N SER A 92 -24.43 -23.84 -16.28
CA SER A 92 -24.20 -24.63 -15.05
C SER A 92 -24.89 -24.05 -13.81
N ARG A 93 -25.21 -22.76 -13.85
CA ARG A 93 -25.80 -21.96 -12.77
C ARG A 93 -26.88 -21.03 -13.31
N THR A 94 -27.62 -20.38 -12.43
CA THR A 94 -28.69 -19.46 -12.84
C THR A 94 -28.14 -18.19 -13.48
N LEU A 95 -28.91 -17.57 -14.37
CA LEU A 95 -28.56 -16.29 -14.98
C LEU A 95 -28.40 -15.18 -13.92
N HIS A 96 -29.18 -15.24 -12.83
CA HIS A 96 -29.08 -14.31 -11.72
C HIS A 96 -27.72 -14.41 -11.00
N GLU A 97 -27.25 -15.63 -10.71
CA GLU A 97 -25.94 -15.86 -10.09
C GLU A 97 -24.80 -15.39 -11.00
N HIS A 98 -24.92 -15.62 -12.31
CA HIS A 98 -23.95 -15.14 -13.29
C HIS A 98 -23.83 -13.61 -13.29
N VAL A 99 -24.96 -12.90 -13.35
CA VAL A 99 -25.00 -11.43 -13.32
C VAL A 99 -24.46 -10.89 -12.00
N ILE A 100 -24.77 -11.53 -10.86
CA ILE A 100 -24.21 -11.13 -9.56
C ILE A 100 -22.68 -11.24 -9.55
N GLU A 101 -22.12 -12.31 -10.09
CA GLU A 101 -20.66 -12.46 -10.15
C GLU A 101 -20.03 -11.36 -11.02
N MET A 102 -20.57 -11.10 -12.21
CA MET A 102 -20.07 -10.04 -13.09
C MET A 102 -20.12 -8.67 -12.40
N LYS A 103 -21.23 -8.36 -11.72
CA LYS A 103 -21.37 -7.11 -10.95
C LYS A 103 -20.39 -7.02 -9.79
N ASN A 104 -20.12 -8.13 -9.09
CA ASN A 104 -19.14 -8.16 -8.01
C ASN A 104 -17.73 -7.88 -8.54
N ILE A 105 -17.32 -8.52 -9.64
CA ILE A 105 -16.02 -8.28 -10.28
C ILE A 105 -15.90 -6.79 -10.67
N ALA A 106 -16.93 -6.22 -11.28
CA ALA A 106 -16.97 -4.80 -11.65
C ALA A 106 -16.87 -3.85 -10.45
N ALA A 107 -17.59 -4.15 -9.37
CA ALA A 107 -17.52 -3.38 -8.13
C ALA A 107 -16.11 -3.41 -7.51
N ARG A 108 -15.45 -4.58 -7.54
CA ARG A 108 -14.06 -4.71 -7.10
C ARG A 108 -13.10 -3.92 -7.98
N LEU A 109 -13.25 -3.96 -9.30
CA LEU A 109 -12.46 -3.13 -10.22
C LEU A 109 -12.64 -1.63 -9.94
N LYS A 110 -13.87 -1.19 -9.70
CA LYS A 110 -14.18 0.19 -9.32
C LYS A 110 -13.48 0.59 -8.01
N SER A 111 -13.43 -0.30 -7.02
CA SER A 111 -12.72 -0.05 -5.76
C SER A 111 -11.20 0.10 -5.93
N LEU A 112 -10.64 -0.48 -7.00
CA LEU A 112 -9.23 -0.35 -7.38
C LEU A 112 -8.98 0.87 -8.30
N GLY A 113 -9.96 1.77 -8.45
CA GLY A 113 -9.86 2.96 -9.30
C GLY A 113 -10.08 2.69 -10.79
N MET A 114 -10.45 1.46 -11.19
CA MET A 114 -10.82 1.15 -12.56
C MET A 114 -12.33 1.32 -12.74
N ALA A 115 -12.74 2.53 -13.12
CA ALA A 115 -14.13 2.80 -13.47
C ALA A 115 -14.51 2.02 -14.73
N MET A 116 -15.47 1.10 -14.60
CA MET A 116 -16.03 0.35 -15.70
C MET A 116 -17.25 1.05 -16.29
N ASN A 117 -17.35 1.05 -17.62
CA ASN A 117 -18.58 1.45 -18.30
C ASN A 117 -19.62 0.32 -18.17
N GLU A 118 -20.84 0.67 -17.78
CA GLU A 118 -21.95 -0.28 -17.59
C GLU A 118 -22.27 -1.08 -18.85
N ASN A 119 -21.91 -0.58 -20.03
CA ASN A 119 -22.06 -1.30 -21.30
C ASN A 119 -21.22 -2.59 -21.39
N PHE A 120 -20.23 -2.76 -20.52
CA PHE A 120 -19.43 -4.00 -20.39
C PHE A 120 -19.99 -4.98 -19.35
N LEU A 121 -21.03 -4.59 -18.63
CA LEU A 121 -21.65 -5.34 -17.54
C LEU A 121 -23.04 -5.77 -18.03
N VAL A 122 -23.10 -6.93 -18.68
CA VAL A 122 -24.30 -7.56 -19.27
C VAL A 122 -25.50 -7.50 -18.32
#